data_AF-F9TCM4-F1
#
_entry.id   AF-F9TCM4-F1
#
_cell.length_a   1.000
_cell.length_b   1.000
_cell.length_c   1.000
_cell.angle_alpha   90.00
_cell.angle_beta   90.00
_cell.angle_gamma   90.00
#
_symmetry.space_group_name_H-M   'P 1'
#
loop_
_entity.id
_entity.type
_entity.pdbx_description
1 polymer ?
#
loop_
_entity_poly.entity_id
_entity_poly.type
_entity_poly.pdbx_seq_one_letter_code
_entity_poly.pdbx_strand_id
1 'polypeptide(L)'
;MSRFAKIWLLTAILLSGGCSLLEVKFDSQTTPLTQQELNMRLLTREYTQQFFSQVEQAADAISASYDSQDKVHQSYVLLWKINAEEGIQQSTYQVNPTAALVDAWVFTEQMNQFFASGAGKELFSTPHAQQVSNQLTNEIDKLAKSLFKGTHYKSTKQFVTDFARAHPFEDLSFIRTPAYRAWLQAHEISEDEAVSTLGTMPEALGDVSDRLSLVSEQTPKLMTWKAQLIAMNSSVSGEQLTETLKSIQLTSESFQDFVNNNPQYMEDLARQMSIQLKPLVQEIDNRTADRLEQLSSERQALEQMVARERAEIALIISAEREKFARDIDKVSQDVVALAMDKLVVLIKSTIIYFVLFIVAIFFAPLGLGYLLGKRSAAKKVD
;
A
#
# COMPACT_ATOMS: atom_id res chain seq x y z
N MET A 1 81.86 14.25 -1.98
CA MET A 1 80.88 13.14 -1.85
C MET A 1 79.59 13.49 -1.08
N SER A 2 79.15 14.76 -1.00
CA SER A 2 77.99 15.13 -0.14
C SER A 2 76.74 15.66 -0.87
N ARG A 3 76.77 15.80 -2.20
CA ARG A 3 75.61 16.26 -3.00
C ARG A 3 74.77 15.11 -3.56
N PHE A 4 75.39 14.03 -4.02
CA PHE A 4 74.68 12.84 -4.53
C PHE A 4 73.93 12.07 -3.43
N ALA A 5 74.47 12.00 -2.21
CA ALA A 5 73.80 11.37 -1.08
C ALA A 5 72.54 12.13 -0.61
N LYS A 6 72.52 13.46 -0.75
CA LYS A 6 71.35 14.29 -0.40
C LYS A 6 70.22 14.15 -1.42
N ILE A 7 70.56 13.99 -2.70
CA ILE A 7 69.57 13.75 -3.76
C ILE A 7 68.93 12.38 -3.57
N TRP A 8 69.72 11.34 -3.25
CA TRP A 8 69.18 10.01 -2.97
C TRP A 8 68.29 9.94 -1.72
N LEU A 9 68.61 10.72 -0.67
CA LEU A 9 67.75 10.80 0.52
C LEU A 9 66.41 11.51 0.25
N LEU A 10 66.42 12.55 -0.60
CA LEU A 10 65.19 13.27 -0.99
C LEU A 10 64.28 12.40 -1.88
N THR A 11 64.84 11.59 -2.77
CA THR A 11 64.05 10.66 -3.60
C THR A 11 63.48 9.49 -2.80
N ALA A 12 64.16 9.03 -1.74
CA ALA A 12 63.66 7.95 -0.86
C ALA A 12 62.51 8.41 0.06
N ILE A 13 62.44 9.70 0.42
CA ILE A 13 61.34 10.27 1.21
C ILE A 13 60.07 10.46 0.36
N LEU A 14 60.22 10.73 -0.93
CA LEU A 14 59.08 10.86 -1.87
C LEU A 14 58.41 9.51 -2.19
N LEU A 15 59.12 8.39 -2.04
CA LEU A 15 58.60 7.02 -2.29
C LEU A 15 58.00 6.34 -1.05
N SER A 16 58.11 6.96 0.13
CA SER A 16 57.53 6.46 1.40
C SER A 16 56.26 7.21 1.83
N GLY A 17 55.79 8.15 1.01
CA GLY A 17 54.40 8.62 1.03
C GLY A 17 53.49 7.52 0.49
N GLY A 18 53.28 6.49 1.31
CA GLY A 18 52.36 5.40 1.03
C GLY A 18 51.05 5.95 0.49
N CYS A 19 50.56 5.27 -0.55
CA CYS A 19 49.22 5.40 -1.05
C CYS A 19 48.25 5.27 0.13
N SER A 20 47.92 6.40 0.76
CA SER A 20 46.63 6.53 1.41
C SER A 20 45.66 6.39 0.25
N LEU A 21 45.18 5.15 0.09
CA LEU A 21 43.98 4.87 -0.67
C LEU A 21 42.96 5.81 -0.07
N LEU A 22 42.78 6.96 -0.72
CA LEU A 22 41.69 7.86 -0.46
C LEU A 22 40.48 7.01 -0.80
N GLU A 23 39.96 6.30 0.19
CA GLU A 23 38.68 5.63 0.17
C GLU A 23 37.68 6.77 0.11
N VAL A 24 37.58 7.37 -1.08
CA VAL A 24 36.47 8.21 -1.47
C VAL A 24 35.29 7.26 -1.33
N LYS A 25 34.64 7.34 -0.18
CA LYS A 25 33.27 6.87 -0.01
C LYS A 25 32.46 7.69 -1.01
N PHE A 26 32.43 7.21 -2.24
CA PHE A 26 31.36 7.55 -3.14
C PHE A 26 30.12 7.04 -2.41
N ASP A 27 29.32 7.96 -1.87
CA ASP A 27 27.91 7.72 -1.59
C ASP A 27 27.23 7.43 -2.94
N SER A 28 27.61 6.35 -3.62
CA SER A 28 26.68 5.71 -4.54
C SER A 28 25.57 5.22 -3.64
N GLN A 29 24.34 5.66 -3.89
CA GLN A 29 23.15 5.26 -3.14
C GLN A 29 22.78 3.77 -3.32
N THR A 30 23.77 2.90 -3.50
CA THR A 30 23.60 1.45 -3.58
C THR A 30 23.76 0.87 -2.19
N THR A 31 22.70 0.93 -1.39
CA THR A 31 22.63 0.13 -0.17
C THR A 31 22.49 -1.33 -0.60
N PRO A 32 23.43 -2.22 -0.22
CA PRO A 32 23.31 -3.64 -0.54
C PRO A 32 22.03 -4.19 0.08
N LEU A 33 21.42 -5.15 -0.60
CA LEU A 33 20.26 -5.83 -0.04
C LEU A 33 20.68 -6.58 1.22
N THR A 34 19.80 -6.58 2.21
CA THR A 34 19.98 -7.46 3.37
C THR A 34 19.87 -8.92 2.93
N GLN A 35 20.46 -9.84 3.70
CA GLN A 35 20.32 -11.28 3.44
C GLN A 35 18.85 -11.72 3.38
N GLN A 36 18.00 -11.09 4.19
CA GLN A 36 16.57 -11.38 4.21
C GLN A 36 15.89 -10.94 2.91
N GLU A 37 16.20 -9.74 2.40
CA GLU A 37 15.67 -9.24 1.13
C GLU A 37 16.16 -10.05 -0.08
N LEU A 38 17.43 -10.45 -0.07
CA LEU A 38 17.99 -11.33 -1.09
C LEU A 38 17.27 -12.70 -1.09
N ASN A 39 17.09 -13.30 0.09
CA ASN A 39 16.35 -14.56 0.23
C ASN A 39 14.88 -14.40 -0.19
N MET A 40 14.23 -13.29 0.16
CA MET A 40 12.87 -12.97 -0.29
C MET A 40 12.80 -12.94 -1.81
N ARG A 41 13.71 -12.22 -2.47
CA ARG A 41 13.76 -12.12 -3.94
C ARG A 41 13.94 -13.50 -4.57
N LEU A 42 14.96 -14.23 -4.15
CA LEU A 42 15.30 -15.55 -4.69
C LEU A 42 14.12 -16.52 -4.55
N LEU A 43 13.62 -16.71 -3.33
CA LEU A 43 12.61 -17.72 -3.05
C LEU A 43 11.23 -17.36 -3.61
N THR A 44 10.90 -16.07 -3.71
CA THR A 44 9.66 -15.61 -4.36
C THR A 44 9.70 -15.87 -5.88
N ARG A 45 10.88 -15.77 -6.51
CA ARG A 45 11.07 -16.11 -7.92
C ARG A 45 11.02 -17.60 -8.16
N GLU A 46 11.64 -18.40 -7.29
CA GLU A 46 11.55 -19.86 -7.35
C GLU A 46 10.10 -20.33 -7.20
N TYR A 47 9.34 -19.74 -6.26
CA TYR A 47 7.90 -19.98 -6.13
C TYR A 47 7.13 -19.63 -7.41
N THR A 48 7.53 -18.57 -8.13
CA THR A 48 6.88 -18.21 -9.40
C THR A 48 7.00 -19.33 -10.44
N GLN A 49 8.16 -19.97 -10.53
CA GLN A 49 8.38 -21.09 -11.44
C GLN A 49 7.53 -22.32 -11.07
N GLN A 50 7.41 -22.60 -9.78
CA GLN A 50 6.51 -23.65 -9.28
C GLN A 50 5.04 -23.32 -9.56
N PHE A 51 4.66 -22.05 -9.42
CA PHE A 51 3.31 -21.55 -9.73
C PHE A 51 2.96 -21.81 -11.20
N PHE A 52 3.84 -21.42 -12.14
CA PHE A 52 3.62 -21.64 -13.57
C PHE A 52 3.39 -23.12 -13.86
N SER A 53 4.31 -23.97 -13.42
CA SER A 53 4.22 -25.41 -13.68
C SER A 53 2.92 -26.04 -13.14
N GLN A 54 2.50 -25.65 -11.93
CA GLN A 54 1.28 -26.18 -11.33
C GLN A 54 0.01 -25.69 -12.03
N VAL A 55 -0.07 -24.39 -12.36
CA VAL A 55 -1.20 -23.83 -13.10
C VAL A 55 -1.28 -24.44 -14.49
N GLU A 56 -0.15 -24.55 -15.21
CA GLU A 56 -0.08 -25.17 -16.53
C GLU A 56 -0.61 -26.62 -16.48
N GLN A 57 -0.12 -27.44 -15.55
CA GLN A 57 -0.55 -28.84 -15.40
C GLN A 57 -2.04 -28.96 -15.07
N ALA A 58 -2.54 -28.15 -14.13
CA ALA A 58 -3.95 -28.18 -13.75
C ALA A 58 -4.86 -27.71 -14.90
N ALA A 59 -4.45 -26.68 -15.62
CA ALA A 59 -5.18 -26.18 -16.77
C ALA A 59 -5.20 -27.19 -17.92
N ASP A 60 -4.08 -27.85 -18.21
CA ASP A 60 -4.02 -28.89 -19.25
C ASP A 60 -4.90 -30.10 -18.88
N ALA A 61 -4.94 -30.48 -17.59
CA ALA A 61 -5.85 -31.51 -17.10
C ALA A 61 -7.34 -31.11 -17.24
N ILE A 62 -7.67 -29.84 -16.99
CA ILE A 62 -9.03 -29.31 -17.20
C ILE A 62 -9.37 -29.30 -18.68
N SER A 63 -8.47 -28.81 -19.55
CA SER A 63 -8.65 -28.78 -21.00
C SER A 63 -8.95 -30.18 -21.55
N ALA A 64 -8.23 -31.20 -21.08
CA ALA A 64 -8.42 -32.59 -21.49
C ALA A 64 -9.78 -33.19 -21.05
N SER A 65 -10.46 -32.58 -20.08
CA SER A 65 -11.80 -33.01 -19.64
C SER A 65 -12.93 -32.49 -20.53
N TYR A 66 -12.66 -31.51 -21.39
CA TYR A 66 -13.62 -30.93 -22.32
C TYR A 66 -13.44 -31.47 -23.74
N ASP A 67 -14.51 -31.40 -24.54
CA ASP A 67 -14.40 -31.70 -25.96
C ASP A 67 -13.46 -30.68 -26.64
N SER A 68 -12.65 -31.14 -27.60
CA SER A 68 -11.76 -30.26 -28.37
C SER A 68 -12.50 -29.21 -29.21
N GLN A 69 -13.77 -29.45 -29.51
CA GLN A 69 -14.65 -28.52 -30.21
C GLN A 69 -15.39 -27.55 -29.27
N ASP A 70 -15.29 -27.75 -27.94
CA ASP A 70 -15.87 -26.84 -26.95
C ASP A 70 -15.03 -25.57 -26.81
N LYS A 71 -15.17 -24.68 -27.79
CA LYS A 71 -14.40 -23.44 -27.86
C LYS A 71 -14.58 -22.56 -26.62
N VAL A 72 -15.74 -22.60 -25.96
CA VAL A 72 -16.04 -21.72 -24.82
C VAL A 72 -15.21 -22.14 -23.61
N HIS A 73 -15.29 -23.40 -23.20
CA HIS A 73 -14.53 -23.87 -22.04
C HIS A 73 -13.03 -23.93 -22.31
N GLN A 74 -12.62 -24.28 -23.53
CA GLN A 74 -11.20 -24.22 -23.93
C GLN A 74 -10.65 -22.79 -23.86
N SER A 75 -11.45 -21.78 -24.25
CA SER A 75 -11.07 -20.37 -24.11
C SER A 75 -10.94 -19.95 -22.65
N TYR A 76 -11.83 -20.41 -21.76
CA TYR A 76 -11.73 -20.12 -20.33
C TYR A 76 -10.47 -20.72 -19.70
N VAL A 77 -10.09 -21.94 -20.09
CA VAL A 77 -8.84 -22.54 -19.62
C VAL A 77 -7.63 -21.73 -20.08
N LEU A 78 -7.59 -21.32 -21.36
CA LEU A 78 -6.49 -20.49 -21.88
C LEU A 78 -6.42 -19.12 -21.21
N LEU A 79 -7.58 -18.46 -21.02
CA LEU A 79 -7.66 -17.18 -20.31
C LEU A 79 -7.14 -17.31 -18.87
N TRP A 80 -7.50 -18.39 -18.17
CA TRP A 80 -6.97 -18.66 -16.84
C TRP A 80 -5.45 -18.81 -16.85
N LYS A 81 -4.88 -19.65 -17.73
CA LYS A 81 -3.41 -19.82 -17.84
C LYS A 81 -2.72 -18.48 -18.07
N ILE A 82 -3.13 -17.77 -19.12
CA ILE A 82 -2.51 -16.50 -19.53
C ILE A 82 -2.53 -15.48 -18.39
N ASN A 83 -3.71 -15.24 -17.82
CA ASN A 83 -3.87 -14.16 -16.83
C ASN A 83 -3.30 -14.54 -15.45
N ALA A 84 -3.31 -15.83 -15.08
CA ALA A 84 -2.65 -16.30 -13.87
C ALA A 84 -1.14 -16.10 -13.95
N GLU A 85 -0.52 -16.46 -15.08
CA GLU A 85 0.92 -16.34 -15.28
C GLU A 85 1.37 -14.88 -15.40
N GLU A 86 0.66 -14.06 -16.18
CA GLU A 86 0.96 -12.63 -16.27
C GLU A 86 0.76 -11.92 -14.93
N GLY A 87 -0.32 -12.26 -14.19
CA GLY A 87 -0.64 -11.66 -12.91
C GLY A 87 0.36 -11.99 -11.80
N ILE A 88 0.79 -13.26 -11.69
CA ILE A 88 1.82 -13.63 -10.72
C ILE A 88 3.18 -13.02 -11.10
N GLN A 89 3.55 -13.00 -12.39
CA GLN A 89 4.79 -12.41 -12.87
C GLN A 89 4.87 -10.92 -12.51
N GLN A 90 3.80 -10.16 -12.74
CA GLN A 90 3.73 -8.75 -12.35
C GLN A 90 3.84 -8.54 -10.84
N SER A 91 3.44 -9.54 -10.07
CA SER A 91 3.49 -9.50 -8.60
C SER A 91 4.89 -9.83 -8.08
N THR A 92 5.57 -10.84 -8.62
CA THR A 92 6.85 -11.35 -8.09
C THR A 92 8.09 -10.63 -8.63
N TYR A 93 8.01 -9.95 -9.77
CA TYR A 93 9.14 -9.24 -10.39
C TYR A 93 9.16 -7.73 -10.12
N GLN A 94 8.79 -7.35 -8.90
CA GLN A 94 8.94 -5.98 -8.41
C GLN A 94 10.39 -5.69 -7.99
N VAL A 95 10.75 -4.40 -7.98
CA VAL A 95 12.08 -3.95 -7.53
C VAL A 95 12.28 -4.28 -6.05
N ASN A 96 11.28 -3.97 -5.21
CA ASN A 96 11.29 -4.24 -3.78
C ASN A 96 10.91 -5.71 -3.49
N PRO A 97 11.79 -6.51 -2.85
CA PRO A 97 11.52 -7.93 -2.56
C PRO A 97 10.34 -8.18 -1.60
N THR A 98 10.12 -7.30 -0.63
CA THR A 98 8.97 -7.39 0.28
C THR A 98 7.67 -7.12 -0.45
N ALA A 99 7.66 -6.09 -1.31
CA ALA A 99 6.50 -5.80 -2.16
C ALA A 99 6.17 -6.98 -3.07
N ALA A 100 7.21 -7.59 -3.66
CA ALA A 100 7.07 -8.76 -4.51
C ALA A 100 6.38 -9.92 -3.78
N LEU A 101 6.85 -10.25 -2.58
CA LEU A 101 6.28 -11.32 -1.76
C LEU A 101 4.84 -11.02 -1.32
N VAL A 102 4.57 -9.79 -0.85
CA VAL A 102 3.24 -9.40 -0.36
C VAL A 102 2.21 -9.43 -1.50
N ASP A 103 2.51 -8.81 -2.64
CA ASP A 103 1.58 -8.79 -3.77
C ASP A 103 1.37 -10.20 -4.35
N ALA A 104 2.41 -11.04 -4.39
CA ALA A 104 2.27 -12.42 -4.86
C ALA A 104 1.39 -13.26 -3.92
N TRP A 105 1.53 -13.03 -2.61
CA TRP A 105 0.72 -13.72 -1.61
C TRP A 105 -0.75 -13.28 -1.70
N VAL A 106 -1.00 -11.98 -1.84
CA VAL A 106 -2.34 -11.44 -2.10
C VAL A 106 -2.93 -12.00 -3.39
N PHE A 107 -2.18 -12.00 -4.49
CA PHE A 107 -2.63 -12.52 -5.78
C PHE A 107 -3.05 -14.00 -5.68
N THR A 108 -2.22 -14.81 -5.03
CA THR A 108 -2.49 -16.25 -4.88
C THR A 108 -3.73 -16.49 -4.00
N GLU A 109 -3.86 -15.73 -2.91
CA GLU A 109 -5.04 -15.79 -2.03
C GLU A 109 -6.31 -15.35 -2.77
N GLN A 110 -6.27 -14.27 -3.55
CA GLN A 110 -7.39 -13.82 -4.39
C GLN A 110 -7.81 -14.89 -5.41
N MET A 111 -6.85 -15.52 -6.07
CA MET A 111 -7.11 -16.61 -7.02
C MET A 111 -7.75 -17.82 -6.31
N ASN A 112 -7.25 -18.19 -5.13
CA ASN A 112 -7.86 -19.26 -4.34
C ASN A 112 -9.28 -18.92 -3.89
N GLN A 113 -9.54 -17.69 -3.44
CA GLN A 113 -10.89 -17.24 -3.09
C GLN A 113 -11.83 -17.27 -4.31
N PHE A 114 -11.34 -16.84 -5.49
CA PHE A 114 -12.07 -16.87 -6.76
C PHE A 114 -12.56 -18.28 -7.12
N PHE A 115 -11.69 -19.29 -7.04
CA PHE A 115 -12.07 -20.68 -7.37
C PHE A 115 -12.73 -21.44 -6.21
N ALA A 116 -12.46 -21.10 -4.96
CA ALA A 116 -13.04 -21.82 -3.83
C ALA A 116 -14.47 -21.36 -3.48
N SER A 117 -14.76 -20.07 -3.66
CA SER A 117 -16.02 -19.47 -3.19
C SER A 117 -16.56 -18.32 -4.04
N GLY A 118 -15.75 -17.76 -4.94
CA GLY A 118 -16.10 -16.62 -5.78
C GLY A 118 -16.73 -17.01 -7.12
N ALA A 119 -16.64 -16.08 -8.09
CA ALA A 119 -17.23 -16.24 -9.42
C ALA A 119 -16.62 -17.41 -10.22
N GLY A 120 -15.39 -17.82 -9.90
CA GLY A 120 -14.69 -18.93 -10.54
C GLY A 120 -15.10 -20.32 -10.05
N LYS A 121 -15.91 -20.42 -8.99
CA LYS A 121 -16.19 -21.70 -8.32
C LYS A 121 -16.82 -22.75 -9.25
N GLU A 122 -17.78 -22.34 -10.05
CA GLU A 122 -18.52 -23.23 -10.96
C GLU A 122 -18.02 -23.08 -12.42
N LEU A 123 -16.86 -22.45 -12.62
CA LEU A 123 -16.34 -22.13 -13.95
C LEU A 123 -15.81 -23.36 -14.69
N PHE A 124 -15.29 -24.34 -13.95
CA PHE A 124 -14.75 -25.57 -14.51
C PHE A 124 -15.47 -26.81 -13.97
N SER A 125 -15.65 -27.81 -14.82
CA SER A 125 -16.33 -29.08 -14.51
C SER A 125 -15.56 -29.97 -13.52
N THR A 126 -14.28 -29.69 -13.30
CA THR A 126 -13.39 -30.48 -12.44
C THR A 126 -12.79 -29.60 -11.34
N PRO A 127 -12.40 -30.19 -10.19
CA PRO A 127 -11.91 -29.42 -9.04
C PRO A 127 -10.45 -28.96 -9.17
N HIS A 128 -9.76 -29.24 -10.29
CA HIS A 128 -8.32 -29.01 -10.42
C HIS A 128 -7.93 -27.54 -10.18
N ALA A 129 -8.72 -26.57 -10.68
CA ALA A 129 -8.45 -25.15 -10.46
C ALA A 129 -8.54 -24.75 -8.98
N GLN A 130 -9.53 -25.27 -8.26
CA GLN A 130 -9.66 -25.05 -6.83
C GLN A 130 -8.52 -25.72 -6.05
N GLN A 131 -8.18 -26.97 -6.41
CA GLN A 131 -7.13 -27.75 -5.73
C GLN A 131 -5.76 -27.09 -5.89
N VAL A 132 -5.40 -26.70 -7.12
CA VAL A 132 -4.10 -26.07 -7.38
C VAL A 132 -4.02 -24.70 -6.73
N SER A 133 -5.10 -23.91 -6.77
CA SER A 133 -5.10 -22.58 -6.12
C SER A 133 -4.94 -22.69 -4.61
N ASN A 134 -5.56 -23.71 -3.98
CA ASN A 134 -5.38 -23.98 -2.56
C ASN A 134 -3.95 -24.42 -2.25
N GLN A 135 -3.38 -25.30 -3.06
CA GLN A 135 -2.01 -25.77 -2.90
C GLN A 135 -1.02 -24.60 -2.98
N LEU A 136 -1.11 -23.78 -4.03
CA LEU A 136 -0.26 -22.59 -4.23
C LEU A 136 -0.38 -21.62 -3.06
N THR A 137 -1.59 -21.37 -2.57
CA THR A 137 -1.83 -20.53 -1.38
C THR A 137 -1.12 -21.06 -0.14
N ASN A 138 -1.18 -22.37 0.09
CA ASN A 138 -0.49 -23.00 1.21
C ASN A 138 1.04 -22.95 1.06
N GLU A 139 1.56 -23.04 -0.17
CA GLU A 139 2.98 -22.96 -0.47
C GLU A 139 3.53 -21.55 -0.23
N ILE A 140 2.86 -20.51 -0.75
CA ILE A 140 3.28 -19.12 -0.51
C ILE A 140 3.11 -18.70 0.96
N ASP A 141 2.11 -19.22 1.67
CA ASP A 141 1.96 -19.01 3.12
C ASP A 141 3.16 -19.59 3.90
N LYS A 142 3.60 -20.80 3.54
CA LYS A 142 4.79 -21.43 4.14
C LYS A 142 6.06 -20.65 3.81
N LEU A 143 6.20 -20.20 2.57
CA LEU A 143 7.31 -19.36 2.13
C LEU A 143 7.34 -18.04 2.93
N ALA A 144 6.20 -17.33 3.00
CA ALA A 144 6.11 -16.09 3.74
C ALA A 144 6.38 -16.29 5.24
N LYS A 145 5.97 -17.43 5.81
CA LYS A 145 6.28 -17.80 7.20
C LYS A 145 7.77 -18.04 7.45
N SER A 146 8.52 -18.51 6.46
CA SER A 146 9.97 -18.70 6.60
C SER A 146 10.73 -17.37 6.48
N LEU A 147 10.16 -16.39 5.78
CA LEU A 147 10.77 -15.09 5.50
C LEU A 147 10.38 -13.99 6.52
N PHE A 148 9.14 -14.00 7.02
CA PHE A 148 8.67 -13.08 8.06
C PHE A 148 8.77 -13.71 9.45
N LYS A 149 9.22 -12.94 10.44
CA LYS A 149 9.39 -13.42 11.82
C LYS A 149 8.14 -13.17 12.66
N GLY A 150 7.73 -14.20 13.43
CA GLY A 150 6.84 -14.06 14.59
C GLY A 150 5.54 -13.30 14.33
N THR A 151 5.44 -12.10 14.92
CA THR A 151 4.27 -11.21 14.84
C THR A 151 4.07 -10.61 13.46
N HIS A 152 5.14 -10.25 12.74
CA HIS A 152 5.03 -9.69 11.38
C HIS A 152 4.40 -10.67 10.39
N TYR A 153 4.72 -11.96 10.49
CA TYR A 153 4.06 -12.97 9.67
C TYR A 153 2.55 -13.00 9.92
N LYS A 154 2.12 -12.96 11.19
CA LYS A 154 0.70 -13.02 11.56
C LYS A 154 -0.06 -11.79 11.10
N SER A 155 0.51 -10.59 11.28
CA SER A 155 -0.12 -9.34 10.83
C SER A 155 -0.20 -9.28 9.31
N THR A 156 0.87 -9.66 8.60
CA THR A 156 0.86 -9.75 7.14
C THR A 156 -0.15 -10.78 6.64
N LYS A 157 -0.23 -11.96 7.27
CA LYS A 157 -1.22 -12.99 6.90
C LYS A 157 -2.64 -12.47 7.05
N GLN A 158 -2.94 -11.81 8.17
CA GLN A 158 -4.25 -11.20 8.39
C GLN A 158 -4.55 -10.15 7.33
N PHE A 159 -3.60 -9.27 7.04
CA PHE A 159 -3.71 -8.29 5.96
C PHE A 159 -4.00 -8.96 4.61
N VAL A 160 -3.26 -10.00 4.23
CA VAL A 160 -3.44 -10.70 2.95
C VAL A 160 -4.86 -11.25 2.83
N THR A 161 -5.34 -11.93 3.87
CA THR A 161 -6.70 -12.49 3.88
C THR A 161 -7.77 -11.41 3.79
N ASP A 162 -7.61 -10.30 4.51
CA ASP A 162 -8.58 -9.21 4.53
C ASP A 162 -8.56 -8.39 3.24
N PHE A 163 -7.37 -8.12 2.70
CA PHE A 163 -7.20 -7.41 1.43
C PHE A 163 -7.76 -8.22 0.26
N ALA A 164 -7.46 -9.53 0.20
CA ALA A 164 -8.01 -10.41 -0.84
C ALA A 164 -9.55 -10.47 -0.80
N ARG A 165 -10.14 -10.48 0.40
CA ARG A 165 -11.60 -10.44 0.57
C ARG A 165 -12.21 -9.09 0.15
N ALA A 166 -11.51 -7.99 0.41
CA ALA A 166 -11.96 -6.65 0.04
C ALA A 166 -11.81 -6.36 -1.46
N HIS A 167 -10.87 -7.03 -2.12
CA HIS A 167 -10.56 -6.88 -3.54
C HIS A 167 -10.61 -8.25 -4.25
N PRO A 168 -11.77 -8.92 -4.35
CA PRO A 168 -11.84 -10.22 -5.00
C PRO A 168 -11.59 -10.10 -6.51
N PHE A 169 -11.05 -11.15 -7.13
CA PHE A 169 -11.13 -11.25 -8.59
C PHE A 169 -12.58 -11.51 -9.01
N GLU A 170 -13.05 -10.75 -9.99
CA GLU A 170 -14.43 -10.84 -10.49
C GLU A 170 -14.54 -11.80 -11.67
N ASP A 171 -13.48 -11.90 -12.48
CA ASP A 171 -13.43 -12.74 -13.67
C ASP A 171 -11.99 -13.24 -13.94
N LEU A 172 -11.82 -14.02 -15.00
CA LEU A 172 -10.56 -14.61 -15.41
C LEU A 172 -9.48 -13.60 -15.81
N SER A 173 -9.78 -12.31 -15.94
CA SER A 173 -8.77 -11.27 -16.23
C SER A 173 -7.79 -11.07 -15.10
N PHE A 174 -8.17 -11.44 -13.86
CA PHE A 174 -7.35 -11.29 -12.65
C PHE A 174 -6.72 -9.91 -12.53
N ILE A 175 -7.47 -8.86 -12.89
CA ILE A 175 -7.04 -7.48 -12.72
C ILE A 175 -6.72 -7.24 -11.24
N ARG A 176 -5.43 -7.04 -10.96
CA ARG A 176 -4.93 -6.87 -9.60
C ARG A 176 -5.02 -5.42 -9.12
N THR A 177 -5.31 -5.27 -7.84
CA THR A 177 -5.09 -4.02 -7.11
C THR A 177 -3.77 -4.15 -6.35
N PRO A 178 -2.74 -3.31 -6.59
CA PRO A 178 -1.48 -3.38 -5.87
C PRO A 178 -1.69 -3.27 -4.36
N ALA A 179 -1.23 -4.26 -3.60
CA ALA A 179 -1.51 -4.37 -2.16
C ALA A 179 -0.41 -3.74 -1.31
N TYR A 180 0.82 -3.64 -1.83
CA TYR A 180 1.97 -3.18 -1.05
C TYR A 180 1.79 -1.81 -0.38
N ARG A 181 1.18 -0.82 -1.05
CA ARG A 181 0.93 0.49 -0.42
C ARG A 181 -0.05 0.38 0.75
N ALA A 182 -1.13 -0.37 0.57
CA ALA A 182 -2.09 -0.61 1.65
C ALA A 182 -1.45 -1.43 2.79
N TRP A 183 -0.53 -2.33 2.46
CA TRP A 183 0.24 -3.10 3.45
C TRP A 183 1.15 -2.20 4.29
N LEU A 184 1.87 -1.25 3.66
CA LEU A 184 2.68 -0.25 4.36
C LEU A 184 1.83 0.57 5.33
N GLN A 185 0.69 1.07 4.86
CA GLN A 185 -0.25 1.82 5.69
C GLN A 185 -0.77 0.99 6.88
N ALA A 186 -1.13 -0.28 6.64
CA ALA A 186 -1.62 -1.18 7.69
C ALA A 186 -0.55 -1.55 8.74
N HIS A 187 0.73 -1.40 8.40
CA HIS A 187 1.85 -1.66 9.30
C HIS A 187 2.50 -0.39 9.84
N GLU A 188 1.90 0.79 9.58
CA GLU A 188 2.41 2.11 10.01
C GLU A 188 3.84 2.39 9.52
N ILE A 189 4.22 1.82 8.38
CA ILE A 189 5.54 2.02 7.77
C ILE A 189 5.45 3.26 6.88
N SER A 190 6.35 4.22 7.10
CA SER A 190 6.39 5.43 6.27
C SER A 190 6.80 5.08 4.82
N GLU A 191 6.24 5.78 3.82
CA GLU A 191 6.66 5.59 2.43
C GLU A 191 8.15 5.92 2.22
N ASP A 192 8.70 6.78 3.09
CA ASP A 192 10.11 7.20 3.12
C ASP A 192 11.03 6.07 3.64
N GLU A 193 10.53 5.18 4.50
CA GLU A 193 11.22 3.95 4.93
C GLU A 193 11.05 2.81 3.91
N ALA A 194 10.06 2.92 3.02
CA ALA A 194 9.80 1.97 1.95
C ALA A 194 10.66 2.22 0.69
N VAL A 195 11.72 3.03 0.78
CA VAL A 195 12.66 3.31 -0.32
C VAL A 195 13.24 2.00 -0.84
N SER A 196 12.93 1.68 -2.09
CA SER A 196 13.47 0.50 -2.75
C SER A 196 14.91 0.77 -3.19
N THR A 197 15.87 0.07 -2.61
CA THR A 197 17.20 -0.03 -3.20
C THR A 197 17.19 -1.06 -4.32
N LEU A 198 17.81 -0.73 -5.46
CA LEU A 198 18.11 -1.72 -6.52
C LEU A 198 19.16 -2.75 -6.07
N GLY A 199 19.76 -2.52 -4.90
CA GLY A 199 20.95 -3.21 -4.45
C GLY A 199 22.21 -2.61 -5.06
N THR A 200 23.31 -3.28 -4.86
CA THR A 200 24.58 -3.06 -5.56
C THR A 200 24.42 -3.33 -7.06
N MET A 201 25.31 -2.77 -7.87
CA MET A 201 25.29 -2.97 -9.32
C MET A 201 25.32 -4.46 -9.74
N PRO A 202 26.10 -5.35 -9.10
CA PRO A 202 26.00 -6.79 -9.33
C PRO A 202 24.62 -7.39 -9.01
N GLU A 203 23.98 -6.98 -7.92
CA GLU A 203 22.63 -7.45 -7.54
C GLU A 203 21.56 -6.98 -8.53
N ALA A 204 21.68 -5.73 -9.01
CA ALA A 204 20.80 -5.17 -10.03
C ALA A 204 20.98 -5.87 -11.39
N LEU A 205 22.22 -6.22 -11.77
CA LEU A 205 22.48 -6.96 -13.00
C LEU A 205 22.04 -8.42 -12.92
N GLY A 206 22.19 -9.05 -11.75
CA GLY A 206 21.59 -10.35 -11.46
C GLY A 206 20.07 -10.31 -11.61
N ASP A 207 19.42 -9.25 -11.09
CA ASP A 207 17.98 -9.05 -11.28
C ASP A 207 17.58 -8.95 -12.77
N VAL A 208 18.31 -8.17 -13.56
CA VAL A 208 18.08 -8.06 -15.00
C VAL A 208 18.26 -9.41 -15.71
N SER A 209 19.28 -10.17 -15.34
CA SER A 209 19.53 -11.51 -15.89
C SER A 209 18.37 -12.46 -15.59
N ASP A 210 17.88 -12.50 -14.35
CA ASP A 210 16.74 -13.33 -13.97
C ASP A 210 15.48 -12.98 -14.77
N ARG A 211 15.21 -11.69 -14.96
CA ARG A 211 14.07 -11.20 -15.76
C ARG A 211 14.21 -11.59 -17.23
N LEU A 212 15.43 -11.51 -17.78
CA LEU A 212 15.68 -11.90 -19.16
C LEU A 212 15.47 -13.40 -19.37
N SER A 213 15.94 -14.22 -18.43
CA SER A 213 15.69 -15.66 -18.44
C SER A 213 14.18 -15.97 -18.37
N LEU A 214 13.45 -15.30 -17.48
CA LEU A 214 11.99 -15.42 -17.42
C LEU A 214 11.30 -15.05 -18.75
N VAL A 215 11.67 -13.91 -19.34
CA VAL A 215 11.09 -13.44 -20.60
C VAL A 215 11.36 -14.45 -21.72
N SER A 216 12.57 -15.01 -21.77
CA SER A 216 12.96 -16.07 -22.71
C SER A 216 12.08 -17.32 -22.57
N GLU A 217 11.80 -17.74 -21.34
CA GLU A 217 11.03 -18.94 -21.05
C GLU A 217 9.52 -18.74 -21.28
N GLN A 218 8.95 -17.65 -20.79
CA GLN A 218 7.50 -17.47 -20.67
C GLN A 218 6.86 -16.79 -21.90
N THR A 219 7.56 -15.86 -22.55
CA THR A 219 6.99 -15.11 -23.69
C THR A 219 6.51 -16.02 -24.83
N PRO A 220 7.26 -17.06 -25.26
CA PRO A 220 6.80 -17.96 -26.31
C PRO A 220 5.54 -18.74 -25.93
N LYS A 221 5.44 -19.19 -24.68
CA LYS A 221 4.26 -19.90 -24.16
C LYS A 221 3.03 -18.99 -24.18
N LEU A 222 3.15 -17.79 -23.60
CA LEU A 222 2.08 -16.79 -23.58
C LEU A 222 1.63 -16.40 -24.99
N MET A 223 2.57 -16.18 -25.91
CA MET A 223 2.26 -15.88 -27.31
C MET A 223 1.53 -17.04 -27.99
N THR A 224 1.95 -18.28 -27.72
CA THR A 224 1.30 -19.48 -28.23
C THR A 224 -0.13 -19.59 -27.74
N TRP A 225 -0.38 -19.42 -26.45
CA TRP A 225 -1.74 -19.48 -25.90
C TRP A 225 -2.62 -18.32 -26.34
N LYS A 226 -2.10 -17.09 -26.41
CA LYS A 226 -2.85 -15.93 -26.95
C LYS A 226 -3.22 -16.15 -28.42
N ALA A 227 -2.32 -16.71 -29.20
CA ALA A 227 -2.59 -17.07 -30.58
C ALA A 227 -3.62 -18.20 -30.71
N GLN A 228 -3.56 -19.23 -29.86
CA GLN A 228 -4.59 -20.28 -29.79
C GLN A 228 -5.96 -19.70 -29.46
N LEU A 229 -6.04 -18.79 -28.48
CA LEU A 229 -7.27 -18.10 -28.09
C LEU A 229 -7.85 -17.29 -29.27
N ILE A 230 -7.01 -16.55 -29.99
CA ILE A 230 -7.42 -15.82 -31.21
C ILE A 230 -7.90 -16.79 -32.29
N ALA A 231 -7.19 -17.89 -32.54
CA ALA A 231 -7.57 -18.87 -33.56
C ALA A 231 -8.90 -19.56 -33.25
N MET A 232 -9.17 -19.88 -31.98
CA MET A 232 -10.46 -20.46 -31.57
C MET A 232 -11.63 -19.51 -31.83
N ASN A 233 -11.42 -18.21 -31.61
CA ASN A 233 -12.44 -17.17 -31.65
C ASN A 233 -12.47 -16.34 -32.96
N SER A 234 -11.63 -16.68 -33.95
CA SER A 234 -11.58 -16.02 -35.26
C SER A 234 -11.75 -17.04 -36.40
N SER A 235 -12.10 -16.56 -37.60
CA SER A 235 -12.16 -17.38 -38.82
C SER A 235 -10.80 -17.50 -39.53
N VAL A 236 -9.69 -17.12 -38.87
CA VAL A 236 -8.34 -17.14 -39.43
C VAL A 236 -7.85 -18.59 -39.48
N SER A 237 -7.39 -19.05 -40.65
CA SER A 237 -6.89 -20.41 -40.84
C SER A 237 -5.66 -20.66 -39.95
N GLY A 238 -5.79 -21.56 -38.97
CA GLY A 238 -4.77 -21.82 -37.94
C GLY A 238 -3.39 -22.29 -38.44
N GLU A 239 -3.26 -22.63 -39.72
CA GLU A 239 -2.03 -23.17 -40.32
C GLU A 239 -0.89 -22.15 -40.37
N GLN A 240 -1.15 -20.93 -40.84
CA GLN A 240 -0.14 -19.84 -40.89
C GLN A 240 0.28 -19.36 -39.50
N LEU A 241 -0.65 -19.39 -38.54
CA LEU A 241 -0.37 -19.01 -37.16
C LEU A 241 0.50 -20.06 -36.46
N THR A 242 0.22 -21.34 -36.69
CA THR A 242 0.98 -22.46 -36.10
C THR A 242 2.45 -22.46 -36.57
N GLU A 243 2.70 -22.20 -37.85
CA GLU A 243 4.07 -22.13 -38.39
C GLU A 243 4.88 -20.97 -37.78
N THR A 244 4.24 -19.80 -37.63
CA THR A 244 4.86 -18.64 -36.99
C THR A 244 5.18 -18.91 -35.52
N LEU A 245 4.24 -19.51 -34.76
CA LEU A 245 4.45 -19.86 -33.35
C LEU A 245 5.60 -20.86 -33.17
N LYS A 246 5.67 -21.88 -34.03
CA LYS A 246 6.75 -22.86 -34.00
C LYS A 246 8.13 -22.22 -34.21
N SER A 247 8.22 -21.24 -35.10
CA SER A 247 9.47 -20.50 -35.34
C SER A 247 9.90 -19.66 -34.13
N ILE A 248 8.95 -19.05 -33.42
CA ILE A 248 9.20 -18.29 -32.19
C ILE A 248 9.67 -19.23 -31.07
N GLN A 249 9.02 -20.38 -30.91
CA GLN A 249 9.40 -21.37 -29.90
C GLN A 249 10.84 -21.87 -30.12
N LEU A 250 11.19 -22.26 -31.35
CA LEU A 250 12.55 -22.70 -31.69
C LEU A 250 13.61 -21.61 -31.42
N THR A 251 13.27 -20.35 -31.72
CA THR A 251 14.17 -19.22 -31.47
C THR A 251 14.37 -19.01 -29.96
N SER A 252 13.32 -19.18 -29.16
CA SER A 252 13.41 -19.05 -27.70
C SER A 252 14.12 -20.20 -27.04
N GLU A 253 13.93 -21.44 -27.49
CA GLU A 253 14.71 -22.59 -27.02
C GLU A 253 16.21 -22.35 -27.27
N SER A 254 16.57 -21.85 -28.45
CA SER A 254 17.96 -21.48 -28.75
C SER A 254 18.48 -20.33 -27.88
N PHE A 255 17.63 -19.36 -27.53
CA PHE A 255 18.03 -18.24 -26.66
C PHE A 255 18.16 -18.68 -25.20
N GLN A 256 17.26 -19.54 -24.71
CA GLN A 256 17.33 -20.14 -23.39
C GLN A 256 18.59 -20.99 -23.25
N ASP A 257 18.91 -21.81 -24.25
CA ASP A 257 20.15 -22.59 -24.29
C ASP A 257 21.38 -21.68 -24.28
N PHE A 258 21.33 -20.55 -24.99
CA PHE A 258 22.39 -19.56 -24.96
C PHE A 258 22.57 -18.97 -23.56
N VAL A 259 21.49 -18.55 -22.89
CA VAL A 259 21.52 -17.98 -21.54
C VAL A 259 22.00 -19.00 -20.49
N ASN A 260 21.47 -20.22 -20.52
CA ASN A 260 21.78 -21.26 -19.53
C ASN A 260 23.20 -21.83 -19.67
N ASN A 261 23.67 -22.02 -20.90
CA ASN A 261 24.95 -22.69 -21.17
C ASN A 261 26.13 -21.72 -21.35
N ASN A 262 25.90 -20.40 -21.35
CA ASN A 262 26.97 -19.40 -21.45
C ASN A 262 26.98 -18.43 -20.25
N PRO A 263 27.11 -18.92 -19.00
CA PRO A 263 27.07 -18.07 -17.80
C PRO A 263 28.19 -17.02 -17.76
N GLN A 264 29.35 -17.32 -18.35
CA GLN A 264 30.47 -16.38 -18.48
C GLN A 264 30.15 -15.19 -19.41
N TYR A 265 29.33 -15.41 -20.44
CA TYR A 265 28.87 -14.32 -21.30
C TYR A 265 27.89 -13.39 -20.57
N MET A 266 27.03 -13.92 -19.70
CA MET A 266 26.16 -13.09 -18.85
C MET A 266 26.96 -12.31 -17.80
N GLU A 267 28.01 -12.91 -17.23
CA GLU A 267 28.94 -12.22 -16.33
C GLU A 267 29.71 -11.09 -17.03
N ASP A 268 30.19 -11.35 -18.25
CA ASP A 268 30.89 -10.33 -19.05
C ASP A 268 29.94 -9.25 -19.59
N LEU A 269 28.71 -9.60 -19.95
CA LEU A 269 27.67 -8.65 -20.34
C LEU A 269 27.24 -7.79 -19.14
N ALA A 270 27.12 -8.39 -17.95
CA ALA A 270 26.91 -7.66 -16.71
C ALA A 270 28.08 -6.70 -16.43
N ARG A 271 29.33 -7.15 -16.58
CA ARG A 271 30.52 -6.31 -16.42
C ARG A 271 30.56 -5.17 -17.44
N GLN A 272 30.26 -5.44 -18.71
CA GLN A 272 30.24 -4.43 -19.77
C GLN A 272 29.09 -3.44 -19.59
N MET A 273 27.88 -3.90 -19.26
CA MET A 273 26.76 -3.03 -18.92
C MET A 273 27.06 -2.18 -17.68
N SER A 274 27.68 -2.75 -16.64
CA SER A 274 28.14 -1.99 -15.48
C SER A 274 29.07 -0.84 -15.88
N ILE A 275 30.04 -1.11 -16.77
CA ILE A 275 30.98 -0.09 -17.28
C ILE A 275 30.26 0.96 -18.13
N GLN A 276 29.34 0.55 -19.00
CA GLN A 276 28.62 1.46 -19.90
C GLN A 276 27.52 2.28 -19.21
N LEU A 277 26.87 1.72 -18.18
CA LEU A 277 25.82 2.38 -17.41
C LEU A 277 26.40 3.27 -16.30
N LYS A 278 27.66 3.07 -15.90
CA LYS A 278 28.36 3.91 -14.92
C LYS A 278 28.22 5.44 -15.18
N PRO A 279 28.47 5.96 -16.40
CA PRO A 279 28.26 7.38 -16.68
C PRO A 279 26.80 7.83 -16.59
N LEU A 280 25.83 6.97 -16.99
CA LEU A 280 24.40 7.26 -16.89
C LEU A 280 23.93 7.32 -15.44
N VAL A 281 24.39 6.39 -14.60
CA VAL A 281 24.13 6.38 -13.15
C VAL A 281 24.76 7.61 -12.50
N GLN A 282 26.01 7.95 -12.84
CA GLN A 282 26.66 9.17 -12.33
C GLN A 282 25.92 10.45 -12.75
N GLU A 283 25.38 10.50 -13.97
CA GLU A 283 24.59 11.63 -14.43
C GLU A 283 23.25 11.73 -13.71
N ILE A 284 22.60 10.60 -13.43
CA ILE A 284 21.37 10.55 -12.63
C ILE A 284 21.66 10.95 -11.18
N ASP A 285 22.75 10.48 -10.58
CA ASP A 285 23.15 10.82 -9.21
C ASP A 285 23.39 12.32 -9.06
N ASN A 286 24.15 12.92 -9.99
CA ASN A 286 24.39 14.36 -9.98
C ASN A 286 23.08 15.16 -10.13
N ARG A 287 22.22 14.77 -11.08
CA ARG A 287 20.92 15.44 -11.28
C ARG A 287 19.98 15.23 -10.08
N THR A 288 20.06 14.09 -9.40
CA THR A 288 19.22 13.77 -8.23
C THR A 288 19.70 14.54 -7.00
N ALA A 289 21.01 14.68 -6.81
CA ALA A 289 21.59 15.53 -5.77
C ALA A 289 21.16 17.00 -5.95
N ASP A 290 21.28 17.53 -7.17
CA ASP A 290 20.84 18.90 -7.49
C ASP A 290 19.33 19.09 -7.22
N ARG A 291 18.50 18.09 -7.56
CA ARG A 291 17.05 18.13 -7.33
C ARG A 291 16.67 17.98 -5.86
N LEU A 292 17.37 17.15 -5.10
CA LEU A 292 17.16 17.00 -3.65
C LEU A 292 17.56 18.27 -2.91
N GLU A 293 18.67 18.90 -3.28
CA GLU A 293 19.07 20.20 -2.73
C GLU A 293 18.02 21.27 -3.05
N GLN A 294 17.53 21.31 -4.29
CA GLN A 294 16.44 22.19 -4.70
C GLN A 294 15.17 21.94 -3.87
N LEU A 295 14.72 20.68 -3.73
CA LEU A 295 13.52 20.34 -2.94
C LEU A 295 13.67 20.64 -1.45
N SER A 296 14.86 20.46 -0.88
CA SER A 296 15.15 20.85 0.50
C SER A 296 15.02 22.37 0.69
N SER A 297 15.55 23.14 -0.27
CA SER A 297 15.44 24.60 -0.26
C SER A 297 14.00 25.09 -0.43
N GLU A 298 13.22 24.42 -1.29
CA GLU A 298 11.79 24.69 -1.49
C GLU A 298 10.98 24.34 -0.24
N ARG A 299 11.25 23.19 0.41
CA ARG A 299 10.61 22.83 1.68
C ARG A 299 10.92 23.82 2.79
N GLN A 300 12.18 24.24 2.93
CA GLN A 300 12.56 25.21 3.96
C GLN A 300 11.89 26.58 3.73
N ALA A 301 11.76 27.01 2.47
CA ALA A 301 11.00 28.21 2.13
C ALA A 301 9.50 28.06 2.44
N LEU A 302 8.93 26.89 2.17
CA LEU A 302 7.52 26.59 2.41
C LEU A 302 7.21 26.47 3.92
N GLU A 303 8.10 25.89 4.72
CA GLU A 303 8.00 25.86 6.18
C GLU A 303 8.05 27.27 6.78
N GLN A 304 8.93 28.14 6.28
CA GLN A 304 8.98 29.55 6.70
C GLN A 304 7.71 30.32 6.31
N MET A 305 7.16 30.04 5.12
CA MET A 305 5.89 30.61 4.68
C MET A 305 4.74 30.16 5.58
N VAL A 306 4.61 28.86 5.85
CA VAL A 306 3.57 28.31 6.74
C VAL A 306 3.73 28.81 8.17
N ALA A 307 4.95 28.94 8.69
CA ALA A 307 5.19 29.52 10.01
C ALA A 307 4.74 30.98 10.09
N ARG A 308 4.97 31.77 9.02
CA ARG A 308 4.50 33.15 8.91
C ARG A 308 2.98 33.21 8.84
N GLU A 309 2.35 32.39 8.00
CA GLU A 309 0.88 32.31 7.91
C GLU A 309 0.25 31.88 9.24
N ARG A 310 0.84 30.91 9.95
CA ARG A 310 0.35 30.51 11.30
C ARG A 310 0.46 31.64 12.31
N ALA A 311 1.51 32.44 12.27
CA ALA A 311 1.66 33.60 13.15
C ALA A 311 0.63 34.68 12.85
N GLU A 312 0.38 34.96 11.56
CA GLU A 312 -0.66 35.90 11.13
C GLU A 312 -2.07 35.41 11.50
N ILE A 313 -2.37 34.12 11.28
CA ILE A 313 -3.63 33.49 11.69
C ILE A 313 -3.81 33.55 13.22
N ALA A 314 -2.76 33.30 14.01
CA ALA A 314 -2.82 33.41 15.46
C ALA A 314 -3.14 34.85 15.94
N LEU A 315 -2.60 35.86 15.25
CA LEU A 315 -2.94 37.27 15.52
C LEU A 315 -4.40 37.59 15.17
N ILE A 316 -4.90 37.09 14.03
CA ILE A 316 -6.30 37.28 13.64
C ILE A 316 -7.25 36.58 14.64
N ILE A 317 -6.99 35.32 14.99
CA ILE A 317 -7.80 34.55 15.93
C ILE A 317 -7.78 35.17 17.34
N SER A 318 -6.63 35.67 17.80
CA SER A 318 -6.55 36.34 19.11
C SER A 318 -7.34 37.65 19.13
N ALA A 319 -7.27 38.44 18.06
CA ALA A 319 -8.10 39.64 17.89
C ALA A 319 -9.60 39.32 17.83
N GLU A 320 -9.99 38.22 17.18
CA GLU A 320 -11.38 37.75 17.18
C GLU A 320 -11.84 37.26 18.55
N ARG A 321 -11.00 36.51 19.29
CA ARG A 321 -11.31 36.06 20.65
C ARG A 321 -11.49 37.23 21.63
N GLU A 322 -10.70 38.29 21.49
CA GLU A 322 -10.81 39.48 22.34
C GLU A 322 -12.08 40.29 22.01
N LYS A 323 -12.53 40.32 20.75
CA LYS A 323 -13.85 40.87 20.39
C LYS A 323 -14.98 40.00 20.93
N PHE A 324 -14.89 38.68 20.78
CA PHE A 324 -15.88 37.72 21.26
C PHE A 324 -16.03 37.72 22.79
N ALA A 325 -14.92 37.84 23.54
CA ALA A 325 -14.95 37.95 24.99
C ALA A 325 -15.67 39.23 25.46
N ARG A 326 -15.45 40.36 24.78
CA ARG A 326 -16.16 41.61 25.06
C ARG A 326 -17.66 41.52 24.76
N ASP A 327 -18.03 40.80 23.71
CA ASP A 327 -19.45 40.58 23.39
C ASP A 327 -20.13 39.65 24.41
N ILE A 328 -19.43 38.62 24.90
CA ILE A 328 -19.91 37.75 26.00
C ILE A 328 -20.10 38.53 27.30
N ASP A 329 -19.18 39.45 27.64
CA ASP A 329 -19.30 40.26 28.84
C ASP A 329 -20.54 41.17 28.77
N LYS A 330 -20.80 41.80 27.61
CA LYS A 330 -22.02 42.58 27.39
C LYS A 330 -23.28 41.73 27.49
N VAL A 331 -23.31 40.58 26.83
CA VAL A 331 -24.47 39.67 26.88
C VAL A 331 -24.71 39.20 28.31
N SER A 332 -23.65 38.87 29.06
CA SER A 332 -23.77 38.43 30.45
C SER A 332 -24.32 39.53 31.36
N GLN A 333 -23.87 40.77 31.18
CA GLN A 333 -24.42 41.92 31.92
C GLN A 333 -25.90 42.16 31.58
N ASP A 334 -26.27 42.07 30.31
CA ASP A 334 -27.67 42.24 29.88
C ASP A 334 -28.58 41.13 30.43
N VAL A 335 -28.12 39.87 30.45
CA VAL A 335 -28.87 38.75 31.05
C VAL A 335 -29.03 38.94 32.56
N VAL A 336 -27.98 39.36 33.27
CA VAL A 336 -28.05 39.60 34.72
C VAL A 336 -28.99 40.77 35.04
N ALA A 337 -28.92 41.86 34.27
CA ALA A 337 -29.81 43.00 34.44
C ALA A 337 -31.27 42.59 34.20
N LEU A 338 -31.55 41.84 33.14
CA LEU A 338 -32.89 41.33 32.84
C LEU A 338 -33.39 40.37 33.92
N ALA A 339 -32.53 39.49 34.44
CA ALA A 339 -32.87 38.56 35.52
C ALA A 339 -33.21 39.30 36.82
N MET A 340 -32.41 40.31 37.19
CA MET A 340 -32.66 41.15 38.37
C MET A 340 -33.95 41.94 38.24
N ASP A 341 -34.22 42.51 37.07
CA ASP A 341 -35.46 43.25 36.84
C ASP A 341 -36.69 42.34 36.95
N LYS A 342 -36.62 41.12 36.40
CA LYS A 342 -37.68 40.11 36.58
C LYS A 342 -37.82 39.67 38.04
N LEU A 343 -36.72 39.56 38.79
CA LEU A 343 -36.73 39.17 40.20
C LEU A 343 -37.41 40.24 41.06
N VAL A 344 -37.15 41.53 40.81
CA VAL A 344 -37.83 42.65 41.48
C VAL A 344 -39.34 42.62 41.20
N VAL A 345 -39.74 42.37 39.95
CA VAL A 345 -41.16 42.23 39.59
C VAL A 345 -41.80 41.05 40.33
N LEU A 346 -41.10 39.92 40.46
CA LEU A 346 -41.57 38.72 41.14
C LEU A 346 -41.74 38.96 42.65
N ILE A 347 -40.80 39.64 43.29
CA ILE A 347 -40.90 40.05 44.71
C ILE A 347 -42.11 40.97 44.90
N LYS A 348 -42.27 41.99 44.05
CA LYS A 348 -43.40 42.92 44.14
C LYS A 348 -44.74 42.20 44.03
N SER A 349 -44.85 41.28 43.07
CA SER A 349 -46.04 40.44 42.87
C SER A 349 -46.31 39.55 44.10
N THR A 350 -45.28 38.91 44.64
CA THR A 350 -45.38 38.02 45.81
C THR A 350 -45.84 38.77 47.05
N ILE A 351 -45.30 39.97 47.30
CA ILE A 351 -45.74 40.82 48.43
C ILE A 351 -47.22 41.18 48.30
N ILE A 352 -47.69 41.53 47.10
CA ILE A 352 -49.10 41.84 46.86
C ILE A 352 -49.99 40.64 47.18
N TYR A 353 -49.63 39.45 46.68
CA TYR A 353 -50.38 38.23 46.99
C TYR A 353 -50.33 37.87 48.48
N PHE A 354 -49.20 38.10 49.15
CA PHE A 354 -49.05 37.87 50.59
C PHE A 354 -49.93 38.81 51.42
N VAL A 355 -50.01 40.09 51.07
CA VAL A 355 -50.91 41.05 51.72
C VAL A 355 -52.36 40.64 51.49
N LEU A 356 -52.74 40.27 50.27
CA LEU A 356 -54.09 39.75 49.97
C LEU A 356 -54.41 38.49 50.79
N PHE A 357 -53.44 37.60 50.97
CA PHE A 357 -53.59 36.39 51.77
C PHE A 357 -53.82 36.70 53.26
N ILE A 358 -53.06 37.65 53.84
CA ILE A 358 -53.27 38.10 55.22
C ILE A 358 -54.67 38.71 55.37
N VAL A 359 -55.08 39.58 54.44
CA VAL A 359 -56.42 40.17 54.45
C VAL A 359 -57.49 39.07 54.40
N ALA A 360 -57.33 38.06 53.55
CA ALA A 360 -58.26 36.94 53.49
C ALA A 360 -58.32 36.16 54.82
N ILE A 361 -57.18 35.87 55.46
CA ILE A 361 -57.14 35.15 56.74
C ILE A 361 -57.81 35.94 57.87
N PHE A 362 -57.63 37.27 57.94
CA PHE A 362 -58.20 38.07 59.02
C PHE A 362 -59.68 38.40 58.80
N PHE A 363 -60.09 38.68 57.57
CA PHE A 363 -61.45 39.10 57.28
C PHE A 363 -62.41 37.93 57.00
N ALA A 364 -61.94 36.77 56.53
CA ALA A 364 -62.81 35.62 56.29
C ALA A 364 -63.48 35.07 57.57
N PRO A 365 -62.79 34.91 58.71
CA PRO A 365 -63.40 34.48 59.98
C PRO A 365 -64.39 35.51 60.53
N LEU A 366 -64.11 36.80 60.33
CA LEU A 366 -64.99 37.90 60.72
C LEU A 366 -66.28 37.92 59.87
N GLY A 367 -66.16 37.72 58.55
CA GLY A 367 -67.31 37.58 57.65
C GLY A 367 -68.17 36.36 57.97
N LEU A 368 -67.54 35.20 58.19
CA LEU A 368 -68.23 33.97 58.58
C LEU A 368 -68.85 34.08 59.98
N GLY A 369 -68.15 34.69 60.94
CA GLY A 369 -68.63 34.93 62.29
C GLY A 369 -69.82 35.89 62.35
N TYR A 370 -69.81 36.97 61.56
CA TYR A 370 -70.94 37.90 61.45
C TYR A 370 -72.19 37.21 60.87
N LEU A 371 -72.02 36.37 59.84
CA LEU A 371 -73.10 35.59 59.23
C LEU A 371 -73.70 34.55 60.18
N LEU A 372 -72.87 33.87 60.97
CA LEU A 372 -73.32 32.89 61.97
C LEU A 372 -73.95 33.56 63.20
N GLY A 373 -73.41 34.68 63.66
CA GLY A 373 -73.94 35.46 64.78
C GLY A 373 -75.34 36.02 64.49
N LYS A 374 -75.57 36.53 63.27
CA LYS A 374 -76.91 37.00 62.84
C LYS A 374 -77.95 35.89 62.82
N ARG A 375 -77.54 34.64 62.57
CA ARG A 375 -78.43 33.46 62.61
C ARG A 375 -78.72 32.97 64.03
N SER A 376 -77.79 33.19 64.98
CA SER A 376 -77.94 32.75 66.38
C SER A 376 -78.72 33.75 67.25
N ALA A 377 -78.59 35.06 66.98
CA ALA A 377 -79.32 36.12 67.70
C ALA A 377 -80.84 36.08 67.49
N ALA A 378 -81.32 35.39 66.45
CA ALA A 378 -82.75 35.23 66.19
C ALA A 378 -83.44 34.17 67.10
N LYS A 379 -82.70 33.46 67.96
CA LYS A 379 -83.20 32.23 68.62
C LYS A 379 -83.28 32.25 70.16
N LYS A 380 -83.14 33.40 70.84
CA LYS A 380 -83.30 33.49 72.31
C LYS A 380 -83.87 34.84 72.78
N VAL A 381 -85.21 34.94 72.84
CA VAL A 381 -85.98 35.76 73.80
C VAL A 381 -87.25 34.96 74.10
N ASP A 382 -87.26 34.27 75.23
CA ASP A 382 -88.28 34.34 76.29
C ASP A 382 -87.65 33.82 77.59
#